data_AF-A0A3B0JR06-F1
#
_entry.id   AF-A0A3B0JR06-F1
#
_cell.length_a   1.000
_cell.length_b   1.000
_cell.length_c   1.000
_cell.angle_alpha   90.00
_cell.angle_beta   90.00
_cell.angle_gamma   90.00
#
_symmetry.space_group_name_H-M   'P 1'
#
loop_
_entity.id
_entity.type
_entity.pdbx_description
1 polymer ?
#
loop_
_entity_poly.entity_id
_entity_poly.type
_entity_poly.pdbx_seq_one_letter_code
_entity_poly.pdbx_strand_id
1 'polypeptide(L)'
;MSAPSRDINDLFDDIVLTEEKHARTGYDEGLRDGNSQGNEEGYKLGYSQGVQLGEELGKILGEVVAQQQFPHTERVRRTLDQLRSLIEGFPRKNDPEADIIGTVETIRNTHRRLRALLGTKGTASPEPSPANRKDYSF
;
A
#
# COMPACT_ATOMS: atom_id res chain seq x y z
N MET A 1 25.80 -51.78 -7.78
CA MET A 1 26.63 -50.62 -7.39
C MET A 1 26.55 -50.50 -5.88
N SER A 2 27.66 -50.75 -5.17
CA SER A 2 27.71 -50.72 -3.70
C SER A 2 27.64 -49.27 -3.23
N ALA A 3 26.73 -48.93 -2.33
CA ALA A 3 26.68 -47.59 -1.76
C ALA A 3 28.01 -47.30 -1.04
N PRO A 4 28.56 -46.06 -1.12
CA PRO A 4 29.78 -45.72 -0.41
C PRO A 4 29.57 -45.94 1.09
N SER A 5 30.46 -46.70 1.73
CA SER A 5 30.46 -46.87 3.18
C SER A 5 30.70 -45.51 3.83
N ARG A 6 29.76 -45.03 4.65
CA ARG A 6 29.94 -43.81 5.43
C ARG A 6 31.18 -43.96 6.33
N ASP A 7 32.04 -42.94 6.34
CA ASP A 7 33.16 -42.89 7.27
C ASP A 7 32.60 -42.84 8.70
N ILE A 8 33.24 -43.57 9.61
CA ILE A 8 32.88 -43.56 11.02
C ILE A 8 33.08 -42.16 11.61
N ASN A 9 34.06 -41.40 11.11
CA ASN A 9 34.31 -40.02 11.54
C ASN A 9 33.13 -39.11 11.17
N ASP A 10 32.56 -39.26 9.97
CA ASP A 10 31.36 -38.51 9.55
C ASP A 10 30.17 -38.78 10.48
N LEU A 11 30.03 -40.03 10.95
CA LEU A 11 28.96 -40.42 11.87
C LEU A 11 29.15 -39.79 13.25
N PHE A 12 30.38 -39.73 13.76
CA PHE A 12 30.69 -39.06 15.01
C PHE A 12 30.51 -37.54 14.91
N ASP A 13 30.92 -36.93 13.80
CA ASP A 13 30.70 -35.50 13.53
C ASP A 13 29.21 -35.16 13.37
N ASP A 14 28.41 -36.07 12.82
CA ASP A 14 26.95 -35.94 12.81
C ASP A 14 26.39 -35.88 14.23
N ILE A 15 26.78 -36.80 15.11
CA ILE A 15 26.29 -36.84 16.50
C ILE A 15 26.77 -35.63 17.32
N VAL A 16 28.06 -35.31 17.25
CA VAL A 16 28.67 -34.23 18.05
C VAL A 16 28.15 -32.87 17.61
N LEU A 17 27.95 -32.67 16.30
CA LEU A 17 27.49 -31.38 15.74
C LEU A 17 25.98 -31.37 15.46
N THR A 18 25.20 -32.34 15.96
CA THR A 18 23.76 -32.44 15.71
C THR A 18 23.04 -31.16 16.12
N GLU A 19 23.34 -30.61 17.29
CA GLU A 19 22.70 -29.40 17.80
C GLU A 19 23.01 -28.18 16.92
N GLU A 20 24.28 -27.97 16.56
CA GLU A 20 24.70 -26.86 15.70
C GLU A 20 24.09 -26.96 14.31
N LYS A 21 24.04 -28.18 13.73
CA LYS A 21 23.39 -28.44 12.44
C LYS A 21 21.90 -28.12 12.48
N HIS A 22 21.19 -28.52 13.54
CA HIS A 22 19.77 -28.21 13.68
C HIS A 22 19.53 -26.72 13.96
N ALA A 23 20.35 -26.08 14.78
CA ALA A 23 20.25 -24.64 15.04
C ALA A 23 20.44 -23.83 13.75
N ARG A 24 21.45 -24.19 12.95
CA ARG A 24 21.69 -23.56 11.65
C ARG A 24 20.55 -23.81 10.67
N THR A 25 20.06 -25.04 10.59
CA THR A 25 18.93 -25.39 9.70
C THR A 25 17.68 -24.63 10.09
N GLY A 26 17.33 -24.60 11.39
CA GLY A 26 16.18 -23.86 11.88
C GLY A 26 16.29 -22.35 11.68
N TYR A 27 17.50 -21.78 11.80
CA TYR A 27 17.75 -20.38 11.47
C TYR A 27 17.53 -20.12 9.97
N ASP A 28 18.12 -20.92 9.10
CA ASP A 28 18.04 -20.75 7.64
C ASP A 28 16.59 -20.94 7.14
N GLU A 29 15.86 -21.91 7.70
CA GLU A 29 14.44 -22.14 7.45
C GLU A 29 13.59 -20.98 7.96
N GLY A 30 13.75 -20.57 9.23
CA GLY A 30 12.99 -19.48 9.82
C GLY A 30 13.22 -18.15 9.10
N LEU A 31 14.45 -17.86 8.66
CA LEU A 31 14.76 -16.67 7.87
C LEU A 31 14.12 -16.74 6.48
N ARG A 32 14.16 -17.90 5.81
CA ARG A 32 13.53 -18.09 4.50
C ARG A 32 12.01 -17.91 4.59
N ASP A 33 11.39 -18.55 5.56
CA ASP A 33 9.95 -18.53 5.76
C ASP A 33 9.49 -17.12 6.16
N GLY A 34 10.20 -16.49 7.10
CA GLY A 34 9.92 -15.11 7.51
C GLY A 34 10.04 -14.11 6.36
N ASN A 35 11.04 -14.24 5.50
CA ASN A 35 11.18 -13.40 4.31
C ASN A 35 10.05 -13.64 3.30
N SER A 36 9.69 -14.91 3.06
CA SER A 36 8.62 -15.24 2.12
C SER A 36 7.27 -14.69 2.61
N GLN A 37 6.92 -14.95 3.86
CA GLN A 37 5.67 -14.50 4.47
C GLN A 37 5.63 -12.97 4.57
N GLY A 38 6.69 -12.35 5.08
CA GLY A 38 6.76 -10.90 5.22
C GLY A 38 6.65 -10.16 3.88
N ASN A 39 7.25 -10.70 2.81
CA ASN A 39 7.14 -10.11 1.48
C ASN A 39 5.72 -10.25 0.90
N GLU A 40 5.08 -11.41 1.08
CA GLU A 40 3.71 -11.63 0.63
C GLU A 40 2.72 -10.72 1.37
N GLU A 41 2.81 -10.65 2.70
CA GLU A 41 1.97 -9.79 3.52
C GLU A 41 2.18 -8.31 3.21
N GLY A 42 3.45 -7.88 3.12
CA GLY A 42 3.82 -6.52 2.77
C GLY A 42 3.30 -6.11 1.40
N TYR A 43 3.39 -7.00 0.41
CA TYR A 43 2.85 -6.77 -0.92
C TYR A 43 1.33 -6.63 -0.90
N LYS A 44 0.61 -7.56 -0.27
CA LYS A 44 -0.86 -7.52 -0.17
C LYS A 44 -1.35 -6.25 0.51
N LEU A 45 -0.71 -5.88 1.62
CA LEU A 45 -1.06 -4.68 2.37
C LEU A 45 -0.81 -3.42 1.52
N GLY A 46 0.41 -3.27 0.99
CA GLY A 46 0.77 -2.11 0.17
C GLY A 46 -0.10 -1.96 -1.07
N TYR A 47 -0.42 -3.07 -1.75
CA TYR A 47 -1.33 -3.06 -2.89
C TYR A 47 -2.74 -2.61 -2.49
N SER A 48 -3.29 -3.18 -1.42
CA SER A 48 -4.64 -2.82 -0.94
C SER A 48 -4.75 -1.34 -0.56
N GLN A 49 -3.75 -0.81 0.15
CA GLN A 49 -3.69 0.60 0.54
C GLN A 49 -3.49 1.51 -0.67
N GLY A 50 -2.65 1.11 -1.63
CA GLY A 50 -2.43 1.83 -2.87
C GLY A 50 -3.71 1.94 -3.72
N VAL A 51 -4.49 0.87 -3.81
CA VAL A 51 -5.79 0.88 -4.50
C VAL A 51 -6.77 1.83 -3.81
N GLN A 52 -6.91 1.75 -2.49
CA GLN A 52 -7.79 2.64 -1.72
C GLN A 52 -7.41 4.11 -1.90
N LEU A 53 -6.10 4.41 -1.86
CA LEU A 53 -5.61 5.75 -2.07
C LEU A 53 -5.86 6.23 -3.51
N GLY A 54 -5.61 5.38 -4.50
CA GLY A 54 -5.88 5.71 -5.91
C GLY A 54 -7.36 6.00 -6.17
N GLU A 55 -8.27 5.23 -5.56
CA GLU A 55 -9.71 5.48 -5.62
C GLU A 55 -10.09 6.82 -4.98
N GLU A 56 -9.54 7.13 -3.81
CA GLU A 56 -9.76 8.42 -3.13
C GLU A 56 -9.31 9.59 -4.01
N LEU A 57 -8.08 9.55 -4.52
CA LEU A 57 -7.54 10.61 -5.39
C LEU A 57 -8.34 10.75 -6.68
N GLY A 58 -8.75 9.63 -7.29
CA GLY A 58 -9.58 9.61 -8.49
C GLY A 58 -10.95 10.24 -8.25
N LYS A 59 -11.60 9.93 -7.13
CA LYS A 59 -12.88 10.54 -6.74
C LYS A 59 -12.74 12.05 -6.54
N ILE A 60 -11.72 12.48 -5.82
CA ILE A 60 -11.46 13.92 -5.59
C ILE A 60 -11.23 14.63 -6.93
N LEU A 61 -10.43 14.05 -7.83
CA LEU A 61 -10.18 14.63 -9.15
C LEU A 61 -11.47 14.71 -9.99
N GLY A 62 -12.31 13.67 -9.94
CA GLY A 62 -13.62 13.68 -10.60
C GLY A 62 -14.53 14.80 -10.07
N GLU A 63 -14.59 14.98 -8.75
CA GLU A 63 -15.29 16.10 -8.13
C GLU A 63 -14.74 17.46 -8.62
N VAL A 64 -13.42 17.62 -8.67
CA VAL A 64 -12.76 18.86 -9.15
C VAL A 64 -13.14 19.18 -10.59
N VAL A 65 -13.02 18.19 -11.49
CA VAL A 65 -13.34 18.35 -12.92
C VAL A 65 -14.82 18.69 -13.11
N ALA A 66 -15.72 18.07 -12.34
CA ALA A 66 -17.14 18.40 -12.38
C ALA A 66 -17.43 19.83 -11.92
N GLN A 67 -16.82 20.29 -10.82
CA GLN A 67 -16.99 21.66 -10.32
C GLN A 67 -16.39 22.70 -11.28
N GLN A 68 -15.31 22.38 -12.00
CA GLN A 68 -14.73 23.28 -12.99
C GLN A 68 -15.68 23.62 -14.16
N GLN A 69 -16.75 22.86 -14.38
CA GLN A 69 -17.77 23.16 -15.39
C GLN A 69 -18.75 24.27 -14.98
N PHE A 70 -18.78 24.64 -13.70
CA PHE A 70 -19.69 25.65 -13.17
C PHE A 70 -18.97 26.98 -12.91
N PRO A 71 -19.66 28.12 -13.06
CA PRO A 71 -19.11 29.40 -12.68
C PRO A 71 -19.02 29.49 -11.15
N HIS A 72 -17.80 29.70 -10.65
CA HIS A 72 -17.53 29.85 -9.22
C HIS A 72 -16.78 31.15 -8.93
N THR A 73 -16.71 31.52 -7.65
CA THR A 73 -15.85 32.62 -7.20
C THR A 73 -14.38 32.32 -7.50
N GLU A 74 -13.58 33.37 -7.72
CA GLU A 74 -12.13 33.27 -7.92
C GLU A 74 -11.43 32.43 -6.85
N ARG A 75 -11.88 32.53 -5.59
CA ARG A 75 -11.34 31.76 -4.46
C ARG A 75 -11.55 30.25 -4.61
N VAL A 76 -12.73 29.84 -5.07
CA VAL A 76 -13.05 28.43 -5.32
C VAL A 76 -12.26 27.91 -6.52
N ARG A 77 -12.20 28.67 -7.62
CA ARG A 77 -11.41 28.31 -8.81
C ARG A 77 -9.94 28.06 -8.47
N ARG A 78 -9.29 28.97 -7.73
CA ARG A 78 -7.90 28.79 -7.28
C ARG A 78 -7.70 27.54 -6.43
N THR A 79 -8.70 27.21 -5.59
CA THR A 79 -8.63 26.01 -4.75
C THR A 79 -8.80 24.74 -5.59
N LEU A 80 -9.67 24.76 -6.61
CA LEU A 80 -9.83 23.67 -7.58
C LEU A 80 -8.53 23.44 -8.37
N ASP A 81 -7.90 24.50 -8.86
CA ASP A 81 -6.67 24.41 -9.63
C ASP A 81 -5.50 23.91 -8.76
N GLN A 82 -5.41 24.37 -7.51
CA GLN A 82 -4.44 23.87 -6.53
C GLN A 82 -4.66 22.38 -6.23
N LEU A 83 -5.91 21.96 -6.02
CA LEU A 83 -6.20 20.56 -5.72
C LEU A 83 -5.89 19.66 -6.91
N ARG A 84 -6.16 20.14 -8.14
CA ARG A 84 -5.80 19.44 -9.38
C ARG A 84 -4.30 19.28 -9.53
N SER A 85 -3.52 20.34 -9.31
CA SER A 85 -2.06 20.28 -9.46
C SER A 85 -1.41 19.35 -8.44
N LEU A 86 -1.92 19.32 -7.20
CA LEU A 86 -1.46 18.36 -6.18
C LEU A 86 -1.72 16.91 -6.58
N ILE A 87 -2.88 16.62 -7.17
CA ILE A 87 -3.23 15.25 -7.61
C ILE A 87 -2.44 14.87 -8.87
N GLU A 88 -2.31 15.77 -9.84
CA GLU A 88 -1.56 15.49 -11.07
C GLU A 88 -0.04 15.34 -10.82
N GLY A 89 0.48 16.05 -9.82
CA GLY A 89 1.87 15.96 -9.35
C GLY A 89 2.13 14.81 -8.37
N PHE A 90 1.11 14.01 -8.02
CA PHE A 90 1.26 12.89 -7.10
C PHE A 90 2.22 11.83 -7.69
N PRO A 91 3.15 11.26 -6.89
CA PRO A 91 4.13 10.28 -7.37
C PRO A 91 3.46 9.09 -8.07
N ARG A 92 3.84 8.85 -9.34
CA ARG A 92 3.34 7.71 -10.14
C ARG A 92 4.25 6.49 -10.09
N LYS A 93 5.43 6.64 -9.50
CA LYS A 93 6.42 5.59 -9.33
C LYS A 93 6.71 5.45 -7.84
N ASN A 94 7.05 4.24 -7.43
CA ASN A 94 7.47 3.97 -6.06
C ASN A 94 8.87 4.54 -5.85
N ASP A 95 8.95 5.69 -5.18
CA ASP A 95 10.18 6.36 -4.80
C ASP A 95 10.29 6.35 -3.26
N PRO A 96 11.30 5.70 -2.67
CA PRO A 96 11.48 5.64 -1.22
C PRO A 96 11.61 7.00 -0.53
N GLU A 97 12.09 8.02 -1.24
CA GLU A 97 12.33 9.36 -0.70
C GLU A 97 11.09 10.27 -0.83
N ALA A 98 10.05 9.81 -1.52
CA ALA A 98 8.84 10.60 -1.70
C ALA A 98 8.00 10.63 -0.42
N ASP A 99 7.66 11.84 0.03
CA ASP A 99 6.72 12.02 1.14
C ASP A 99 5.27 11.80 0.68
N ILE A 100 4.90 10.53 0.53
CA ILE A 100 3.56 10.10 0.14
C ILE A 100 2.55 10.56 1.19
N ILE A 101 2.86 10.37 2.48
CA ILE A 101 1.93 10.63 3.59
C ILE A 101 1.60 12.13 3.66
N GLY A 102 2.61 13.00 3.68
CA GLY A 102 2.41 14.46 3.74
C GLY A 102 1.71 15.01 2.50
N THR A 103 1.99 14.45 1.32
CA THR A 103 1.29 14.84 0.08
C THR A 103 -0.20 14.49 0.16
N VAL A 104 -0.56 13.28 0.62
CA VAL A 104 -1.95 12.86 0.77
C VAL A 104 -2.69 13.72 1.80
N GLU A 105 -2.05 14.03 2.94
CA GLU A 105 -2.65 14.91 3.95
C GLU A 105 -2.93 16.32 3.39
N THR A 106 -2.00 16.86 2.59
CA THR A 106 -2.16 18.15 1.94
C THR A 106 -3.35 18.14 0.96
N ILE A 107 -3.50 17.07 0.18
CA ILE A 107 -4.64 16.86 -0.73
C ILE A 107 -5.96 16.81 0.06
N ARG A 108 -6.03 15.98 1.11
CA ARG A 108 -7.22 15.84 1.97
C ARG A 108 -7.63 17.15 2.63
N ASN A 109 -6.65 17.92 3.14
CA ASN A 109 -6.90 19.22 3.77
C ASN A 109 -7.41 20.24 2.75
N THR A 110 -6.82 20.28 1.56
CA THR A 110 -7.25 21.15 0.48
C THR A 110 -8.66 20.79 -0.01
N HIS A 111 -8.98 19.49 -0.08
CA HIS A 111 -10.32 19.00 -0.42
C HIS A 111 -11.38 19.36 0.63
N ARG A 112 -11.07 19.21 1.94
CA ARG A 112 -11.95 19.67 3.03
C ARG A 112 -12.22 21.17 2.92
N ARG A 113 -11.20 21.97 2.62
CA ARG A 113 -11.33 23.41 2.38
C ARG A 113 -12.22 23.70 1.17
N LEU A 114 -12.06 22.98 0.07
CA LEU A 114 -12.93 23.12 -1.11
C LEU A 114 -14.40 22.83 -0.75
N ARG A 115 -14.67 21.74 -0.02
CA ARG A 115 -16.03 21.39 0.43
C ARG A 115 -16.65 22.46 1.33
N ALA A 116 -15.86 23.05 2.24
CA ALA A 116 -16.32 24.15 3.07
C ALA A 116 -16.66 25.41 2.24
N LEU A 117 -15.87 25.70 1.19
CA LEU A 117 -16.11 26.85 0.31
C LEU A 117 -17.32 26.68 -0.60
N LEU A 118 -17.63 25.44 -1.02
CA LEU A 118 -18.79 25.13 -1.84
C LEU A 118 -20.13 25.15 -1.06
N GLY A 119 -20.06 25.24 0.27
CA GLY A 119 -21.23 25.29 1.15
C GLY A 119 -21.84 23.90 1.33
N THR A 120 -22.01 23.49 2.59
CA THR A 120 -22.64 22.23 2.96
C THR A 120 -24.10 22.16 2.50
N LYS A 121 -24.36 21.70 1.28
CA LYS A 121 -25.47 20.77 1.09
C LYS A 121 -24.91 19.39 1.35
N GLY A 122 -25.08 18.95 2.59
CA GLY A 122 -24.89 17.56 2.97
C GLY A 122 -25.76 16.69 2.09
N THR A 123 -25.19 16.19 0.99
CA THR A 123 -25.53 14.85 0.55
C THR A 123 -24.52 13.99 1.28
N ALA A 124 -24.98 13.40 2.38
CA ALA A 124 -24.35 12.22 2.91
C ALA A 124 -23.97 11.35 1.71
N SER A 125 -22.69 11.02 1.57
CA SER A 125 -22.34 9.90 0.71
C SER A 125 -23.25 8.75 1.15
N PRO A 126 -24.00 8.09 0.25
CA PRO A 126 -24.57 6.82 0.63
C PRO A 126 -23.38 6.01 1.11
N GLU A 127 -23.46 5.51 2.35
CA GLU A 127 -22.49 4.52 2.80
C GLU A 127 -22.33 3.50 1.67
N PRO A 128 -21.09 3.10 1.34
CA PRO A 128 -20.94 1.97 0.46
C PRO A 128 -21.67 0.81 1.13
N SER A 129 -22.85 0.48 0.59
CA SER A 129 -23.51 -0.80 0.86
C SER A 129 -22.42 -1.87 0.80
N PRO A 130 -22.44 -2.90 1.68
CA PRO A 130 -21.45 -3.96 1.68
C PRO A 130 -21.67 -4.84 0.44
N ALA A 131 -21.40 -4.29 -0.73
CA ALA A 131 -21.52 -4.91 -2.02
C ALA A 131 -20.15 -5.46 -2.37
N ASN A 132 -19.98 -6.71 -1.96
CA ASN A 132 -19.17 -7.69 -2.63
C ASN A 132 -17.66 -7.44 -2.53
N ARG A 133 -17.10 -7.89 -1.40
CA ARG A 133 -15.71 -8.33 -1.29
C ARG A 133 -15.49 -9.34 -2.40
N LYS A 134 -15.04 -8.88 -3.57
CA LYS A 134 -14.50 -9.78 -4.59
C LYS A 134 -13.30 -10.43 -3.92
N ASP A 135 -13.46 -11.71 -3.64
CA ASP A 135 -12.39 -12.55 -3.14
C ASP A 135 -11.28 -12.53 -4.21
N TYR A 136 -10.27 -11.69 -3.99
CA TYR A 136 -9.00 -11.79 -4.70
C TYR A 136 -8.08 -12.75 -3.93
N SER A 137 -8.64 -13.89 -3.55
CA SER A 137 -7.88 -15.05 -3.14
C SER A 137 -7.34 -15.67 -4.44
N PHE A 138 -6.06 -15.44 -4.71
CA PHE A 138 -5.27 -16.26 -5.62
C PHE A 138 -4.75 -17.47 -4.86
#